data_AF-A0A517MN77-F1
#
_entry.id   AF-A0A517MN77-F1
#
_cell.length_a   1.000
_cell.length_b   1.000
_cell.length_c   1.000
_cell.angle_alpha   90.00
_cell.angle_beta   90.00
_cell.angle_gamma   90.00
#
_symmetry.space_group_name_H-M   'P 1'
#
loop_
_entity.id
_entity.type
_entity.pdbx_description
1 polymer ?
#
loop_
_entity_poly.entity_id
_entity_poly.type
_entity_poly.pdbx_seq_one_letter_code
_entity_poly.pdbx_strand_id
1 'polypeptide(L)'
;MPRAPWLDITRLIAMAMVAVQHVLSICDFPTPHLLFQLDLGQIGVAIFFAISGFLALSPSPLNTRQWLFRRLLRIYIPYWITVAGLLTANAIAGYKPVSTSLVISEFLGLAGWTHRGQLIGVHLWFISLLLFCYLLAALIRKFPALLPLTIIISIASLAADAHFAQHTIAFLTGVTLSTNPHAIRPRYQIPIIAIASLAAYSIHPGFITIAVAIVAIGTQFLPGSFSPATITKLARTSNLSYHFYLVHGPVYLATAKGLDKSLPATLIIGTIAAIAAALVLHKIETFIRTRFSKPTTNK
;
A
#
# COMPACT_ATOMS: atom_id res chain seq x y z
N MET A 1 14.16 -13.05 -9.73
CA MET A 1 12.91 -13.57 -10.31
C MET A 1 12.54 -12.74 -11.52
N PRO A 2 12.12 -13.37 -12.63
CA PRO A 2 11.53 -12.64 -13.75
C PRO A 2 10.35 -11.82 -13.24
N ARG A 3 10.18 -10.61 -13.79
CA ARG A 3 9.13 -9.69 -13.37
C ARG A 3 7.77 -10.29 -13.73
N ALA A 4 6.82 -10.29 -12.77
CA ALA A 4 5.48 -10.80 -12.99
C ALA A 4 4.54 -9.65 -13.42
N PRO A 5 4.19 -9.52 -14.71
CA PRO A 5 3.39 -8.39 -15.21
C PRO A 5 1.99 -8.34 -14.56
N TRP A 6 1.42 -9.49 -14.23
CA TRP A 6 0.17 -9.59 -13.49
C TRP A 6 0.22 -8.87 -12.14
N LEU A 7 1.31 -8.97 -11.38
CA LEU A 7 1.45 -8.22 -10.12
C LEU A 7 1.49 -6.71 -10.34
N ASP A 8 2.11 -6.26 -11.44
CA ASP A 8 2.14 -4.85 -11.79
C ASP A 8 0.73 -4.34 -12.17
N ILE A 9 -0.05 -5.13 -12.91
CA ILE A 9 -1.45 -4.84 -13.25
C ILE A 9 -2.30 -4.79 -11.98
N THR A 10 -2.21 -5.80 -11.12
CA THR A 10 -2.99 -5.87 -9.87
C THR A 10 -2.71 -4.68 -8.96
N ARG A 11 -1.46 -4.21 -8.89
CA ARG A 11 -1.11 -2.97 -8.19
C ARG A 11 -1.78 -1.73 -8.77
N LEU A 12 -1.82 -1.61 -10.09
CA LEU A 12 -2.44 -0.45 -10.76
C LEU A 12 -3.95 -0.45 -10.55
N ILE A 13 -4.58 -1.62 -10.58
CA ILE A 13 -6.00 -1.79 -10.23
C ILE A 13 -6.24 -1.37 -8.78
N ALA A 14 -5.47 -1.89 -7.83
CA ALA A 14 -5.56 -1.52 -6.42
C ALA A 14 -5.39 -0.01 -6.18
N MET A 15 -4.47 0.63 -6.92
CA MET A 15 -4.26 2.08 -6.89
C MET A 15 -5.48 2.84 -7.40
N ALA A 16 -6.04 2.42 -8.54
CA ALA A 16 -7.25 3.03 -9.10
C ALA A 16 -8.46 2.89 -8.16
N MET A 17 -8.65 1.74 -7.53
CA MET A 17 -9.71 1.50 -6.55
C MET A 17 -9.64 2.48 -5.37
N VAL A 18 -8.45 2.67 -4.81
CA VAL A 18 -8.23 3.63 -3.72
C VAL A 18 -8.44 5.07 -4.19
N ALA A 19 -7.95 5.41 -5.38
CA ALA A 19 -8.09 6.74 -5.96
C ALA A 19 -9.56 7.14 -6.17
N VAL A 20 -10.34 6.25 -6.80
CA VAL A 20 -11.78 6.45 -7.04
C VAL A 20 -12.52 6.63 -5.72
N GLN A 21 -12.27 5.77 -4.72
CA GLN A 21 -12.88 5.91 -3.40
C GLN A 21 -12.59 7.29 -2.77
N HIS A 22 -11.34 7.77 -2.85
CA HIS A 22 -10.99 9.07 -2.29
C HIS A 22 -11.68 10.22 -3.02
N VAL A 23 -11.74 10.18 -4.36
CA VAL A 23 -12.43 11.22 -5.13
C VAL A 23 -13.92 11.26 -4.78
N LEU A 24 -14.58 10.10 -4.70
CA LEU A 24 -15.99 10.02 -4.29
C LEU A 24 -16.18 10.63 -2.88
N SER A 25 -15.35 10.22 -1.93
CA SER A 25 -15.42 10.72 -0.55
C SER A 25 -15.13 12.22 -0.44
N ILE A 26 -14.20 12.76 -1.21
CA ILE A 26 -13.83 14.19 -1.19
C ILE A 26 -14.91 15.07 -1.83
N CYS A 27 -15.59 14.55 -2.85
CA CYS A 27 -16.68 15.25 -3.52
C CYS A 27 -18.05 15.01 -2.86
N ASP A 28 -18.08 14.41 -1.67
CA ASP A 28 -19.30 14.09 -0.89
C ASP A 28 -20.30 13.18 -1.63
N PHE A 29 -19.81 12.32 -2.53
CA PHE A 29 -20.64 11.29 -3.17
C PHE A 29 -20.72 10.04 -2.29
N PRO A 30 -21.87 9.35 -2.28
CA PRO A 30 -21.99 8.08 -1.57
C PRO A 30 -20.99 7.09 -2.15
N THR A 31 -20.17 6.52 -1.26
CA THR A 31 -19.19 5.54 -1.67
C THR A 31 -19.92 4.23 -1.96
N PRO A 32 -19.78 3.64 -3.16
CA PRO A 32 -20.47 2.41 -3.48
C PRO A 32 -19.94 1.32 -2.56
N HIS A 33 -20.80 0.89 -1.64
CA HIS A 33 -20.62 -0.36 -0.95
C HIS A 33 -20.78 -1.47 -1.99
N LEU A 34 -19.66 -2.03 -2.44
CA LEU A 34 -19.69 -3.17 -3.34
C LEU A 34 -20.22 -4.41 -2.59
N LEU A 35 -20.28 -5.54 -3.31
CA LEU A 35 -20.55 -6.88 -2.77
C LEU A 35 -20.11 -6.99 -1.30
N PHE A 36 -21.07 -7.26 -0.41
CA PHE A 36 -20.86 -7.48 1.03
C PHE A 36 -20.45 -6.24 1.85
N GLN A 37 -20.94 -5.05 1.50
CA GLN A 37 -20.73 -3.80 2.26
C GLN A 37 -19.28 -3.32 2.31
N LEU A 38 -18.47 -3.72 1.32
CA LEU A 38 -17.07 -3.37 1.27
C LEU A 38 -16.84 -2.05 0.56
N ASP A 39 -16.01 -1.22 1.18
CA ASP A 39 -15.48 -0.03 0.53
C ASP A 39 -14.42 -0.41 -0.51
N LEU A 40 -14.57 0.13 -1.72
CA LEU A 40 -13.66 -0.08 -2.84
C LEU A 40 -12.19 0.22 -2.44
N GLY A 41 -11.99 1.28 -1.67
CA GLY A 41 -10.67 1.65 -1.17
C GLY A 41 -10.06 0.62 -0.22
N GLN A 42 -10.86 -0.01 0.64
CA GLN A 42 -10.36 -1.03 1.57
C GLN A 42 -9.90 -2.29 0.83
N ILE A 43 -10.63 -2.70 -0.22
CA ILE A 43 -10.20 -3.79 -1.08
C ILE A 43 -8.87 -3.45 -1.76
N GLY A 44 -8.74 -2.24 -2.31
CA GLY A 44 -7.50 -1.77 -2.93
C GLY A 44 -6.31 -1.78 -1.96
N VAL A 45 -6.50 -1.32 -0.71
CA VAL A 45 -5.47 -1.38 0.33
C VAL A 45 -5.11 -2.82 0.69
N ALA A 46 -6.09 -3.72 0.86
CA ALA A 46 -5.84 -5.13 1.17
C ALA A 46 -5.02 -5.81 0.06
N ILE A 47 -5.35 -5.57 -1.21
CA ILE A 47 -4.58 -6.04 -2.36
C ILE A 47 -3.14 -5.51 -2.31
N PHE A 48 -2.97 -4.21 -2.04
CA PHE A 48 -1.65 -3.59 -1.92
C PHE A 48 -0.80 -4.24 -0.81
N PHE A 49 -1.39 -4.49 0.36
CA PHE A 49 -0.72 -5.14 1.49
C PHE A 49 -0.36 -6.58 1.17
N ALA A 50 -1.26 -7.33 0.56
CA ALA A 50 -1.00 -8.71 0.19
C ALA A 50 0.14 -8.82 -0.83
N ILE A 51 0.17 -7.96 -1.86
CA ILE A 51 1.29 -7.92 -2.83
C ILE A 51 2.59 -7.51 -2.13
N SER A 52 2.52 -6.57 -1.19
CA SER A 52 3.67 -6.14 -0.40
C SER A 52 4.25 -7.27 0.44
N GLY A 53 3.40 -8.09 1.05
CA GLY A 53 3.78 -9.28 1.81
C GLY A 53 4.38 -10.38 0.93
N PHE A 54 3.76 -10.65 -0.21
CA PHE A 54 4.28 -11.61 -1.20
C PHE A 54 5.71 -11.25 -1.65
N LEU A 55 5.96 -9.97 -1.89
CA LEU A 55 7.30 -9.52 -2.29
C LEU A 55 8.27 -9.32 -1.12
N ALA A 56 7.81 -9.37 0.12
CA ALA A 56 8.65 -9.16 1.30
C ALA A 56 9.56 -10.38 1.55
N LEU A 57 9.03 -11.60 1.38
CA LEU A 57 9.76 -12.85 1.56
C LEU A 57 10.27 -13.48 0.28
N SER A 58 10.09 -12.81 -0.87
CA SER A 58 10.75 -13.25 -2.10
C SER A 58 12.27 -13.38 -1.89
N PRO A 59 12.92 -14.38 -2.53
CA PRO A 59 14.35 -14.62 -2.38
C PRO A 59 15.15 -13.34 -2.61
N SER A 60 16.02 -13.01 -1.65
CA SER A 60 16.87 -11.82 -1.69
C SER A 60 18.25 -12.20 -1.17
N PRO A 61 19.33 -11.79 -1.86
CA PRO A 61 20.69 -12.09 -1.42
C PRO A 61 21.12 -11.27 -0.19
N LEU A 62 20.29 -10.32 0.26
CA LEU A 62 20.59 -9.44 1.39
C LEU A 62 20.24 -10.10 2.72
N ASN A 63 21.08 -9.85 3.73
CA ASN A 63 20.71 -10.17 5.10
C ASN A 63 19.49 -9.35 5.56
N THR A 64 18.79 -9.82 6.60
CA THR A 64 17.54 -9.22 7.07
C THR A 64 17.65 -7.74 7.41
N ARG A 65 18.75 -7.31 8.02
CA ARG A 65 18.98 -5.90 8.39
C ARG A 65 19.12 -5.01 7.15
N GLN A 66 19.97 -5.41 6.20
CA GLN A 66 20.17 -4.68 4.94
C GLN A 66 18.89 -4.65 4.10
N TRP A 67 18.17 -5.77 4.05
CA TRP A 67 16.87 -5.87 3.39
C TRP A 67 15.87 -4.86 3.98
N LEU A 68 15.73 -4.84 5.31
CA LEU A 68 14.80 -3.95 6.01
C LEU A 68 15.20 -2.49 5.78
N PHE A 69 16.48 -2.15 5.97
CA PHE A 69 16.96 -0.78 5.76
C PHE A 69 16.70 -0.27 4.34
N ARG A 70 16.95 -1.08 3.31
CA ARG A 70 16.64 -0.70 1.93
C ARG A 70 15.15 -0.49 1.69
N ARG A 71 14.29 -1.31 2.32
CA ARG A 71 12.82 -1.15 2.25
C ARG A 71 12.37 0.13 2.96
N LEU A 72 12.88 0.38 4.17
CA LEU A 72 12.58 1.59 4.93
C LEU A 72 13.01 2.84 4.17
N LEU A 73 14.23 2.89 3.63
CA LEU A 73 14.66 4.01 2.79
C LEU A 73 13.79 4.19 1.55
N ARG A 74 13.26 3.10 0.96
CA ARG A 74 12.31 3.16 -0.16
C ARG A 74 11.01 3.87 0.18
N ILE A 75 10.56 3.73 1.41
CA ILE A 75 9.30 4.29 1.91
C ILE A 75 9.55 5.72 2.41
N TYR A 76 10.50 5.88 3.34
CA TYR A 76 10.70 7.13 4.07
C TYR A 76 11.12 8.31 3.20
N ILE A 77 11.97 8.13 2.18
CA ILE A 77 12.44 9.26 1.37
C ILE A 77 11.28 10.01 0.68
N PRO A 78 10.48 9.36 -0.20
CA PRO A 78 9.35 10.05 -0.83
C PRO A 78 8.24 10.42 0.18
N TYR A 79 8.08 9.64 1.26
CA TYR A 79 7.14 9.94 2.33
C TYR A 79 7.48 11.25 3.06
N TRP A 80 8.73 11.46 3.48
CA TRP A 80 9.17 12.67 4.16
C TRP A 80 9.03 13.91 3.30
N ILE A 81 9.37 13.81 2.01
CA ILE A 81 9.16 14.92 1.06
C ILE A 81 7.67 15.26 0.98
N THR A 82 6.80 14.25 0.93
CA THR A 82 5.35 14.44 0.90
C THR A 82 4.83 15.08 2.19
N VAL A 83 5.20 14.53 3.36
CA VAL A 83 4.78 15.05 4.68
C VAL A 83 5.26 16.49 4.87
N ALA A 84 6.51 16.80 4.53
CA ALA A 84 7.02 18.17 4.57
C ALA A 84 6.21 19.12 3.67
N GLY A 85 5.88 18.69 2.46
CA GLY A 85 5.03 19.45 1.54
C GLY A 85 3.63 19.68 2.11
N LEU A 86 3.02 18.67 2.73
CA LEU A 86 1.69 18.78 3.33
C LEU A 86 1.65 19.68 4.55
N LEU A 87 2.64 19.56 5.44
CA LEU A 87 2.79 20.43 6.60
C LEU A 87 2.95 21.88 6.18
N THR A 88 3.78 22.12 5.15
CA THR A 88 3.99 23.47 4.59
C THR A 88 2.71 24.02 3.99
N ALA A 89 2.01 23.25 3.16
CA ALA A 89 0.74 23.66 2.56
C ALA A 89 -0.32 23.93 3.64
N ASN A 90 -0.40 23.09 4.68
CA ASN A 90 -1.31 23.28 5.80
C ASN A 90 -0.99 24.55 6.60
N ALA A 91 0.28 24.84 6.84
CA ALA A 91 0.72 26.05 7.54
C ALA A 91 0.37 27.32 6.76
N ILE A 92 0.53 27.31 5.43
CA ILE A 92 0.15 28.43 4.56
C ILE A 92 -1.37 28.60 4.51
N ALA A 93 -2.11 27.50 4.38
CA ALA A 93 -3.56 27.53 4.22
C ALA A 93 -4.34 27.70 5.55
N GLY A 94 -3.67 27.55 6.70
CA GLY A 94 -4.34 27.53 8.01
C GLY A 94 -5.40 26.43 8.15
N TYR A 95 -5.22 25.29 7.48
CA TYR A 95 -6.30 24.30 7.32
C TYR A 95 -6.63 23.52 8.61
N LYS A 96 -5.61 23.01 9.32
CA LYS A 96 -5.76 22.34 10.61
C LYS A 96 -4.68 22.80 11.59
N PRO A 97 -4.96 22.90 12.91
CA PRO A 97 -3.93 23.12 13.91
C PRO A 97 -3.00 21.90 13.98
N VAL A 98 -1.70 22.14 14.14
CA VAL A 98 -0.68 21.08 14.15
C VAL A 98 0.15 21.19 15.41
N SER A 99 0.11 20.16 16.26
CA SER A 99 0.98 20.06 17.43
C SER A 99 2.36 19.53 17.05
N THR A 100 3.39 19.87 17.82
CA THR A 100 4.75 19.33 17.62
C THR A 100 4.78 17.80 17.71
N SER A 101 3.97 17.20 18.60
CA SER A 101 3.85 15.74 18.73
C SER A 101 3.31 15.09 17.45
N LEU A 102 2.34 15.74 16.79
CA LEU A 102 1.78 15.28 15.52
C LEU A 102 2.83 15.35 14.42
N VAL A 103 3.58 16.45 14.31
CA VAL A 103 4.67 16.59 13.33
C VAL A 103 5.69 15.46 13.48
N ILE A 104 6.20 15.25 14.69
CA ILE A 104 7.16 14.18 14.97
C ILE A 104 6.56 12.82 14.59
N SER A 105 5.31 12.57 15.00
CA SER A 105 4.65 11.31 14.72
C SER A 105 4.37 11.09 13.23
N GLU A 106 4.09 12.14 12.45
CA GLU A 106 3.97 12.05 10.98
C GLU A 106 5.34 11.75 10.36
N PHE A 107 6.42 12.43 10.73
CA PHE A 107 7.75 12.11 10.18
C PHE A 107 8.22 10.69 10.52
N LEU A 108 7.88 10.17 11.70
CA LEU A 108 8.20 8.79 12.08
C LEU A 108 7.31 7.75 11.37
N GLY A 109 6.21 8.18 10.74
CA GLY A 109 5.21 7.28 10.18
C GLY A 109 4.41 6.54 11.26
N LEU A 110 4.25 7.13 12.44
CA LEU A 110 3.51 6.54 13.57
C LEU A 110 2.13 7.18 13.79
N ALA A 111 1.83 8.27 13.08
CA ALA A 111 0.62 9.07 13.28
C ALA A 111 -0.68 8.26 13.17
N GLY A 112 -0.71 7.21 12.33
CA GLY A 112 -1.88 6.34 12.17
C GLY A 112 -2.34 5.68 13.47
N TRP A 113 -1.43 5.40 14.40
CA TRP A 113 -1.79 4.85 15.71
C TRP A 113 -1.98 5.91 16.79
N THR A 114 -1.14 6.94 16.79
CA THR A 114 -1.04 7.90 17.91
C THR A 114 -2.05 9.05 17.79
N HIS A 115 -2.31 9.55 16.58
CA HIS A 115 -3.12 10.75 16.36
C HIS A 115 -4.34 10.52 15.43
N ARG A 116 -4.47 9.34 14.80
CA ARG A 116 -5.66 8.87 14.06
C ARG A 116 -6.37 9.96 13.22
N GLY A 117 -7.58 10.39 13.57
CA GLY A 117 -8.35 11.37 12.78
C GLY A 117 -7.70 12.76 12.63
N GLN A 118 -6.64 13.04 13.37
CA GLN A 118 -5.95 14.34 13.38
C GLN A 118 -4.84 14.45 12.32
N LEU A 119 -4.56 13.41 11.52
CA LEU A 119 -3.59 13.51 10.43
C LEU A 119 -3.96 14.66 9.46
N ILE A 120 -2.93 15.35 8.97
CA ILE A 120 -3.09 16.37 7.92
C ILE A 120 -3.45 15.66 6.61
N GLY A 121 -2.67 14.63 6.25
CA GLY A 121 -2.99 13.69 5.19
C GLY A 121 -3.61 12.43 5.78
N VAL A 122 -4.93 12.42 5.99
CA VAL A 122 -5.64 11.26 6.57
C VAL A 122 -5.28 9.97 5.81
N HIS A 123 -5.19 10.03 4.49
CA HIS A 123 -4.81 8.92 3.61
C HIS A 123 -3.41 8.35 3.89
N LEU A 124 -2.54 9.01 4.67
CA LEU A 124 -1.20 8.51 5.03
C LEU A 124 -1.20 7.50 6.19
N TRP A 125 -2.36 7.25 6.81
CA TRP A 125 -2.48 6.29 7.92
C TRP A 125 -1.91 4.90 7.58
N PHE A 126 -2.00 4.47 6.31
CA PHE A 126 -1.50 3.15 5.88
C PHE A 126 0.03 3.02 5.99
N ILE A 127 0.78 4.13 6.02
CA ILE A 127 2.25 4.10 6.15
C ILE A 127 2.66 3.49 7.48
N SER A 128 1.95 3.85 8.56
CA SER A 128 2.13 3.25 9.89
C SER A 128 2.01 1.73 9.82
N LEU A 129 0.86 1.25 9.32
CA LEU A 129 0.62 -0.17 9.14
C LEU A 129 1.67 -0.84 8.23
N LEU A 130 2.09 -0.20 7.14
CA LEU A 130 3.09 -0.72 6.21
C LEU A 130 4.46 -0.90 6.87
N LEU A 131 4.89 0.07 7.68
CA LEU A 131 6.13 -0.01 8.44
C LEU A 131 6.08 -1.17 9.44
N PHE A 132 4.96 -1.33 10.16
CA PHE A 132 4.75 -2.46 11.06
C PHE A 132 4.80 -3.81 10.33
N CYS A 133 4.09 -3.95 9.21
CA CYS A 133 4.12 -5.17 8.41
C CYS A 133 5.54 -5.52 7.92
N TYR A 134 6.36 -4.53 7.55
CA TYR A 134 7.76 -4.78 7.18
C TYR A 134 8.64 -5.17 8.36
N LEU A 135 8.37 -4.67 9.57
CA LEU A 135 9.03 -5.15 10.78
C LEU A 135 8.64 -6.60 11.09
N LEU A 136 7.36 -6.97 10.95
CA LEU A 136 6.91 -8.36 11.05
C LEU A 136 7.60 -9.25 10.02
N ALA A 137 7.67 -8.82 8.76
CA ALA A 137 8.37 -9.56 7.73
C ALA A 137 9.87 -9.71 8.05
N ALA A 138 10.53 -8.69 8.59
CA ALA A 138 11.92 -8.81 9.04
C ALA A 138 12.06 -9.86 10.16
N LEU A 139 11.14 -9.88 11.11
CA LEU A 139 11.11 -10.85 12.20
C LEU A 139 10.90 -12.27 11.66
N ILE A 140 9.96 -12.47 10.74
CA ILE A 140 9.68 -13.77 10.10
C ILE A 140 10.87 -14.22 9.23
N ARG A 141 11.56 -13.31 8.53
CA ARG A 141 12.80 -13.64 7.80
C ARG A 141 13.87 -14.22 8.73
N LYS A 142 13.95 -13.69 9.96
CA LYS A 142 14.92 -14.14 10.96
C LYS A 142 14.46 -15.42 11.66
N PHE A 143 13.16 -15.55 11.92
CA PHE A 143 12.55 -16.65 12.65
C PHE A 143 11.26 -17.11 11.94
N PRO A 144 11.37 -17.98 10.90
CA PRO A 144 10.21 -18.40 10.11
C PRO A 144 9.09 -19.08 10.92
N ALA A 145 9.44 -19.72 12.03
CA ALA A 145 8.49 -20.35 12.96
C ALA A 145 7.50 -19.36 13.60
N LEU A 146 7.78 -18.05 13.56
CA LEU A 146 6.86 -17.03 14.08
C LEU A 146 5.69 -16.73 13.15
N LEU A 147 5.73 -17.15 11.87
CA LEU A 147 4.65 -16.91 10.92
C LEU A 147 3.26 -17.35 11.44
N PRO A 148 3.04 -18.63 11.83
CA PRO A 148 1.74 -19.06 12.34
C PRO A 148 1.29 -18.25 13.57
N LEU A 149 2.20 -17.95 14.50
CA LEU A 149 1.90 -17.14 15.68
C LEU A 149 1.46 -15.72 15.29
N THR A 150 2.15 -15.07 14.34
CA THR A 150 1.77 -13.72 13.88
C THR A 150 0.40 -13.70 13.19
N ILE A 151 0.04 -14.77 12.47
CA ILE A 151 -1.31 -14.93 11.87
C ILE A 151 -2.36 -15.05 12.97
N ILE A 152 -2.14 -15.90 13.98
CA ILE A 152 -3.07 -16.08 15.11
C ILE A 152 -3.26 -14.76 15.86
N ILE A 153 -2.18 -14.04 16.18
CA ILE A 153 -2.25 -12.74 16.85
C ILE A 153 -3.03 -11.73 15.99
N SER A 154 -2.81 -11.71 14.68
CA SER A 154 -3.53 -10.79 13.77
C SER A 154 -5.03 -11.12 13.70
N ILE A 155 -5.40 -12.41 13.70
CA ILE A 155 -6.80 -12.85 13.78
C ILE A 155 -7.42 -12.45 15.13
N ALA A 156 -6.74 -12.71 16.24
CA ALA A 156 -7.22 -12.31 17.57
C ALA A 156 -7.38 -10.79 17.70
N SER A 157 -6.54 -10.02 17.00
CA SER A 157 -6.60 -8.55 16.98
C SER A 157 -7.82 -7.99 16.24
N LEU A 158 -8.57 -8.80 15.49
CA LEU A 158 -9.80 -8.35 14.82
C LEU A 158 -10.83 -7.79 15.81
N ALA A 159 -10.89 -8.33 17.03
CA ALA A 159 -11.80 -7.88 18.07
C ALA A 159 -11.45 -6.47 18.60
N ALA A 160 -10.18 -6.06 18.52
CA ALA A 160 -9.70 -4.77 19.02
C ALA A 160 -9.64 -3.71 17.91
N ASP A 161 -9.14 -4.08 16.73
CA ASP A 161 -9.02 -3.18 15.57
C ASP A 161 -9.13 -3.99 14.28
N ALA A 162 -10.38 -4.23 13.86
CA ALA A 162 -10.69 -5.00 12.66
C ALA A 162 -10.00 -4.44 11.40
N HIS A 163 -9.86 -3.12 11.32
CA HIS A 163 -9.30 -2.43 10.17
C HIS A 163 -7.79 -2.69 10.02
N PHE A 164 -7.07 -2.58 11.13
CA PHE A 164 -5.64 -2.85 11.15
C PHE A 164 -5.35 -4.35 10.97
N ALA A 165 -6.13 -5.20 11.63
CA ALA A 165 -5.99 -6.65 11.59
C ALA A 165 -6.23 -7.22 10.18
N GLN A 166 -7.29 -6.83 9.46
CA GLN A 166 -7.58 -7.36 8.13
C GLN A 166 -6.43 -7.13 7.13
N HIS A 167 -5.82 -5.94 7.16
CA HIS A 167 -4.73 -5.59 6.24
C HIS A 167 -3.41 -6.25 6.65
N THR A 168 -3.19 -6.45 7.95
CA THR A 168 -2.07 -7.25 8.46
C THR A 168 -2.20 -8.71 8.02
N ILE A 169 -3.40 -9.30 8.13
CA ILE A 169 -3.67 -10.66 7.66
C ILE A 169 -3.48 -10.73 6.13
N ALA A 170 -3.98 -9.76 5.36
CA ALA A 170 -3.76 -9.72 3.91
C ALA A 170 -2.26 -9.74 3.56
N PHE A 171 -1.44 -8.95 4.27
CA PHE A 171 0.01 -8.98 4.15
C PHE A 171 0.61 -10.35 4.49
N LEU A 172 0.23 -10.94 5.64
CA LEU A 172 0.74 -12.25 6.08
C LEU A 172 0.31 -13.40 5.15
N THR A 173 -0.84 -13.28 4.50
CA THR A 173 -1.26 -14.21 3.45
C THR A 173 -0.33 -14.13 2.24
N GLY A 174 -0.01 -12.91 1.79
CA GLY A 174 1.01 -12.72 0.76
C GLY A 174 2.35 -13.34 1.14
N VAL A 175 2.79 -13.12 2.39
CA VAL A 175 3.99 -13.74 2.96
C VAL A 175 3.95 -15.27 2.86
N THR A 176 2.84 -15.89 3.28
CA THR A 176 2.63 -17.35 3.27
C THR A 176 2.70 -17.93 1.86
N LEU A 177 2.10 -17.24 0.88
CA LEU A 177 2.16 -17.63 -0.53
C LEU A 177 3.58 -17.55 -1.09
N SER A 178 4.41 -16.62 -0.61
CA SER A 178 5.80 -16.49 -1.06
C SER A 178 6.75 -17.53 -0.47
N THR A 179 6.50 -18.05 0.73
CA THR A 179 7.42 -19.01 1.39
C THR A 179 7.24 -20.43 0.91
N ASN A 180 6.05 -20.78 0.43
CA ASN A 180 5.68 -22.14 0.04
C ASN A 180 5.19 -22.24 -1.41
N PRO A 181 5.97 -21.78 -2.42
CA PRO A 181 5.51 -21.78 -3.81
C PRO A 181 5.28 -23.19 -4.38
N HIS A 182 5.87 -24.23 -3.76
CA HIS A 182 5.80 -25.62 -4.21
C HIS A 182 4.95 -26.53 -3.32
N ALA A 183 4.57 -26.11 -2.11
CA ALA A 183 3.92 -27.02 -1.14
C ALA A 183 2.52 -27.46 -1.59
N ILE A 184 1.81 -26.61 -2.33
CA ILE A 184 0.53 -26.93 -2.95
C ILE A 184 0.52 -26.22 -4.31
N ARG A 185 0.11 -26.91 -5.39
CA ARG A 185 0.02 -26.28 -6.72
C ARG A 185 -0.87 -25.02 -6.60
N PRO A 186 -0.47 -23.85 -7.13
CA PRO A 186 -1.22 -22.60 -6.97
C PRO A 186 -2.71 -22.71 -7.33
N ARG A 187 -3.04 -23.56 -8.31
CA ARG A 187 -4.42 -23.88 -8.72
C ARG A 187 -5.32 -24.41 -7.59
N TYR A 188 -4.77 -24.99 -6.53
CA TYR A 188 -5.52 -25.50 -5.38
C TYR A 188 -5.42 -24.58 -4.16
N GLN A 189 -4.31 -23.84 -3.99
CA GLN A 189 -4.18 -22.88 -2.88
C GLN A 189 -5.22 -21.76 -2.97
N ILE A 190 -5.40 -21.19 -4.17
CA ILE A 190 -6.34 -20.07 -4.37
C ILE A 190 -7.77 -20.46 -3.97
N PRO A 191 -8.37 -21.56 -4.49
CA PRO A 191 -9.74 -21.92 -4.10
C PRO A 191 -9.83 -22.31 -2.63
N ILE A 192 -8.86 -23.02 -2.05
CA ILE A 192 -8.89 -23.38 -0.62
C ILE A 192 -8.90 -22.13 0.24
N ILE A 193 -7.99 -21.18 -0.03
CA ILE A 193 -7.89 -19.96 0.76
C ILE A 193 -9.12 -19.05 0.49
N ALA A 194 -9.63 -18.99 -0.74
CA ALA A 194 -10.85 -18.25 -1.06
C ALA A 194 -12.06 -18.83 -0.33
N ILE A 195 -12.24 -20.16 -0.31
CA ILE A 195 -13.29 -20.85 0.44
C ILE A 195 -13.11 -20.61 1.95
N ALA A 196 -11.89 -20.74 2.48
CA ALA A 196 -11.62 -20.48 3.89
C ALA A 196 -11.91 -19.03 4.28
N SER A 197 -11.60 -18.07 3.40
CA SER A 197 -11.89 -16.65 3.62
C SER A 197 -13.39 -16.35 3.52
N LEU A 198 -14.10 -17.02 2.60
CA LEU A 198 -15.56 -16.94 2.49
C LEU A 198 -16.26 -17.60 3.68
N ALA A 199 -15.72 -18.69 4.22
CA ALA A 199 -16.19 -19.27 5.47
C ALA A 199 -15.91 -18.32 6.65
N ALA A 200 -14.72 -17.72 6.72
CA ALA A 200 -14.35 -16.75 7.74
C ALA A 200 -15.18 -15.45 7.66
N TYR A 201 -15.75 -15.11 6.51
CA TYR A 201 -16.71 -14.00 6.39
C TYR A 201 -17.90 -14.16 7.34
N SER A 202 -18.33 -15.40 7.64
CA SER A 202 -19.37 -15.66 8.64
C SER A 202 -18.96 -15.25 10.07
N ILE A 203 -17.66 -15.15 10.35
CA ILE A 203 -17.11 -14.69 11.62
C ILE A 203 -16.96 -13.17 11.61
N HIS A 204 -16.41 -12.60 10.53
CA HIS A 204 -16.22 -11.16 10.43
C HIS A 204 -16.22 -10.69 8.96
N PRO A 205 -17.03 -9.67 8.59
CA PRO A 205 -17.13 -9.20 7.20
C PRO A 205 -15.79 -8.84 6.57
N GLY A 206 -14.84 -8.29 7.33
CA GLY A 206 -13.50 -7.92 6.84
C GLY A 206 -12.70 -9.04 6.16
N PHE A 207 -13.01 -10.33 6.42
CA PHE A 207 -12.31 -11.45 5.79
C PHE A 207 -12.48 -11.56 4.29
N ILE A 208 -13.52 -10.98 3.73
CA ILE A 208 -13.70 -10.99 2.29
C ILE A 208 -12.68 -10.10 1.56
N THR A 209 -12.18 -9.03 2.19
CA THR A 209 -11.12 -8.20 1.59
C THR A 209 -9.85 -9.01 1.41
N ILE A 210 -9.57 -9.91 2.36
CA ILE A 210 -8.49 -10.89 2.30
C ILE A 210 -8.76 -11.85 1.14
N ALA A 211 -9.96 -12.43 1.03
CA ALA A 211 -10.34 -13.31 -0.09
C ALA A 211 -10.07 -12.68 -1.46
N VAL A 212 -10.50 -11.42 -1.64
CA VAL A 212 -10.28 -10.68 -2.89
C VAL A 212 -8.79 -10.44 -3.12
N ALA A 213 -8.03 -10.09 -2.08
CA ALA A 213 -6.58 -9.91 -2.18
C ALA A 213 -5.85 -11.20 -2.60
N ILE A 214 -6.29 -12.36 -2.11
CA ILE A 214 -5.77 -13.68 -2.50
C ILE A 214 -6.05 -13.97 -3.96
N VAL A 215 -7.29 -13.76 -4.41
CA VAL A 215 -7.67 -13.96 -5.83
C VAL A 215 -6.83 -13.03 -6.71
N ALA A 216 -6.69 -11.76 -6.31
CA ALA A 216 -5.92 -10.76 -7.01
C ALA A 216 -4.43 -11.12 -7.15
N ILE A 217 -3.81 -11.65 -6.09
CA ILE A 217 -2.45 -12.21 -6.17
C ILE A 217 -2.41 -13.48 -7.01
N GLY A 218 -3.43 -14.33 -6.89
CA GLY A 218 -3.57 -15.58 -7.63
C GLY A 218 -3.52 -15.41 -9.14
N THR A 219 -3.94 -14.24 -9.65
CA THR A 219 -3.83 -13.89 -11.07
C THR A 219 -2.41 -13.98 -11.62
N GLN A 220 -1.38 -13.87 -10.77
CA GLN A 220 0.02 -14.02 -11.19
C GLN A 220 0.37 -15.40 -11.73
N PHE A 221 -0.44 -16.41 -11.39
CA PHE A 221 -0.27 -17.78 -11.85
C PHE A 221 -1.04 -18.08 -13.13
N LEU A 222 -1.77 -17.10 -13.68
CA LEU A 222 -2.47 -17.28 -14.95
C LEU A 222 -1.46 -17.32 -16.10
N PRO A 223 -1.62 -18.27 -17.04
CA PRO A 223 -0.82 -18.28 -18.24
C PRO A 223 -1.11 -17.02 -19.05
N GLY A 224 -0.08 -16.26 -19.37
CA GLY A 224 -0.19 -15.06 -20.19
C GLY A 224 1.18 -14.63 -20.68
N SER A 225 1.30 -14.43 -22.00
CA SER A 225 2.47 -13.81 -22.60
C SER A 225 2.16 -12.33 -22.86
N PHE A 226 3.06 -11.46 -22.42
CA PHE A 226 3.03 -10.04 -22.74
C PHE A 226 4.26 -9.73 -23.58
N SER A 227 4.13 -8.80 -24.53
CA SER A 227 5.29 -8.33 -25.27
C SER A 227 6.31 -7.67 -24.30
N PRO A 228 7.62 -7.76 -24.56
CA PRO A 228 8.64 -7.13 -23.73
C PRO A 228 8.42 -5.62 -23.52
N ALA A 229 7.91 -4.94 -24.55
CA ALA A 229 7.54 -3.52 -24.49
C ALA A 229 6.40 -3.27 -23.50
N THR A 230 5.35 -4.09 -23.51
CA THR A 230 4.23 -3.99 -22.56
C THR A 230 4.69 -4.25 -21.13
N ILE A 231 5.52 -5.28 -20.90
CA ILE A 231 6.09 -5.56 -19.57
C ILE A 231 6.87 -4.37 -19.06
N THR A 232 7.71 -3.75 -19.90
CA THR A 232 8.51 -2.58 -19.52
C THR A 232 7.64 -1.35 -19.22
N LYS A 233 6.57 -1.12 -19.98
CA LYS A 233 5.61 -0.04 -19.72
C LYS A 233 4.86 -0.25 -18.40
N LEU A 234 4.27 -1.43 -18.20
CA LEU A 234 3.57 -1.80 -16.96
C LEU A 234 4.49 -1.67 -15.75
N ALA A 235 5.72 -2.14 -15.91
CA ALA A 235 6.77 -2.05 -14.91
C ALA A 235 7.04 -0.61 -14.46
N ARG A 236 7.21 0.28 -15.43
CA ARG A 236 7.48 1.70 -15.18
C ARG A 236 6.29 2.39 -14.52
N THR A 237 5.07 2.13 -14.99
CA THR A 237 3.85 2.71 -14.41
C THR A 237 3.62 2.20 -12.98
N SER A 238 3.75 0.90 -12.75
CA SER A 238 3.55 0.30 -11.42
C SER A 238 4.60 0.79 -10.42
N ASN A 239 5.82 1.10 -10.86
CA ASN A 239 6.84 1.70 -9.99
C ASN A 239 6.45 3.10 -9.46
N LEU A 240 5.56 3.82 -10.14
CA LEU A 240 5.04 5.13 -9.71
C LEU A 240 3.85 5.02 -8.75
N SER A 241 3.28 3.83 -8.57
CA SER A 241 2.06 3.66 -7.77
C SER A 241 2.23 4.13 -6.34
N TYR A 242 3.40 3.89 -5.72
CA TYR A 242 3.68 4.36 -4.37
C TYR A 242 3.72 5.90 -4.27
N HIS A 243 4.40 6.57 -5.20
CA HIS A 243 4.42 8.04 -5.27
C HIS A 243 3.03 8.61 -5.45
N PHE A 244 2.22 7.98 -6.29
CA PHE A 244 0.82 8.34 -6.48
C PHE A 244 0.02 8.19 -5.18
N TYR A 245 0.16 7.07 -4.46
CA TYR A 245 -0.48 6.86 -3.16
C TYR A 245 -0.17 7.96 -2.15
N LEU A 246 1.06 8.50 -2.16
CA LEU A 246 1.45 9.56 -1.25
C LEU A 246 0.77 10.90 -1.57
N VAL A 247 0.63 11.25 -2.85
CA VAL A 247 0.23 12.60 -3.28
C VAL A 247 -1.22 12.73 -3.76
N HIS A 248 -1.91 11.64 -4.11
CA HIS A 248 -3.23 11.71 -4.73
C HIS A 248 -4.29 12.40 -3.85
N GLY A 249 -4.40 12.04 -2.57
CA GLY A 249 -5.42 12.59 -1.68
C GLY A 249 -5.38 14.12 -1.57
N PRO A 250 -4.23 14.73 -1.24
CA PRO A 250 -4.07 16.18 -1.16
C PRO A 250 -4.30 16.88 -2.49
N VAL A 251 -3.86 16.27 -3.60
CA VAL A 251 -4.11 16.81 -4.94
C VAL A 251 -5.60 16.77 -5.26
N TYR A 252 -6.29 15.66 -5.01
CA TYR A 252 -7.74 15.56 -5.19
C TYR A 252 -8.50 16.57 -4.33
N LEU A 253 -8.08 16.76 -3.07
CA LEU A 253 -8.69 17.76 -2.19
C LEU A 253 -8.52 19.18 -2.73
N ALA A 254 -7.31 19.53 -3.18
CA ALA A 254 -7.04 20.84 -3.77
C ALA A 254 -7.85 21.05 -5.07
N THR A 255 -7.88 20.05 -5.95
CA THR A 255 -8.66 20.10 -7.20
C THR A 255 -10.15 20.21 -6.93
N ALA A 256 -10.71 19.42 -6.02
CA ALA A 256 -12.12 19.47 -5.67
C ALA A 256 -12.50 20.84 -5.11
N LYS A 257 -11.67 21.44 -4.25
CA LYS A 257 -11.90 22.80 -3.74
C LYS A 257 -11.85 23.86 -4.85
N GLY A 258 -10.96 23.71 -5.83
CA GLY A 258 -10.84 24.67 -6.93
C GLY A 258 -11.88 24.51 -8.05
N LEU A 259 -12.64 23.41 -8.07
CA LEU A 259 -13.61 23.07 -9.11
C LEU A 259 -15.01 22.78 -8.51
N ASP A 260 -15.33 23.42 -7.38
CA ASP A 260 -16.64 23.33 -6.70
C ASP A 260 -17.14 21.88 -6.50
N LYS A 261 -16.21 20.98 -6.16
CA LYS A 261 -16.45 19.54 -5.94
C LYS A 261 -17.09 18.81 -7.12
N SER A 262 -16.92 19.30 -8.34
CA SER A 262 -17.35 18.58 -9.55
C SER A 262 -16.66 17.22 -9.64
N LEU A 263 -17.43 16.14 -9.53
CA LEU A 263 -16.89 14.77 -9.53
C LEU A 263 -16.12 14.42 -10.82
N PRO A 264 -16.67 14.62 -12.04
CA PRO A 264 -15.94 14.29 -13.26
C PRO A 264 -14.67 15.12 -13.42
N ALA A 265 -14.73 16.41 -13.09
CA ALA A 265 -13.59 17.30 -13.20
C ALA A 265 -12.49 16.95 -12.18
N THR A 266 -12.86 16.68 -10.93
CA THR A 266 -11.92 16.25 -9.87
C THR A 266 -11.28 14.91 -10.22
N LEU A 267 -12.06 13.96 -10.76
CA LEU A 267 -11.53 12.66 -11.17
C LEU A 267 -10.53 12.82 -12.31
N ILE A 268 -10.85 13.56 -13.37
CA ILE A 268 -9.98 13.67 -14.55
C ILE A 268 -8.78 14.58 -14.26
N ILE A 269 -9.04 15.84 -13.89
CA ILE A 269 -7.99 16.85 -13.68
C ILE A 269 -7.15 16.49 -12.47
N GLY A 270 -7.79 16.06 -11.38
CA GLY A 270 -7.08 15.66 -10.16
C GLY A 270 -6.21 14.44 -10.39
N THR A 271 -6.62 13.48 -11.22
CA THR A 271 -5.78 12.29 -11.52
C THR A 271 -4.59 12.67 -12.38
N ILE A 272 -4.78 13.52 -13.39
CA ILE A 272 -3.69 14.04 -14.22
C ILE A 272 -2.68 14.80 -13.33
N ALA A 273 -3.17 15.68 -12.46
CA ALA A 273 -2.34 16.43 -11.52
C ALA A 273 -1.61 15.51 -10.52
N ALA A 274 -2.28 14.47 -10.01
CA ALA A 274 -1.69 13.51 -9.08
C ALA A 274 -0.60 12.66 -9.75
N ILE A 275 -0.80 12.26 -11.02
CA ILE A 275 0.22 11.57 -11.81
C ILE A 275 1.43 12.50 -12.03
N ALA A 276 1.21 13.77 -12.37
CA ALA A 276 2.28 14.74 -12.53
C ALA A 276 3.07 14.94 -11.22
N ALA A 277 2.39 15.12 -10.10
CA ALA A 277 3.00 15.23 -8.77
C ALA A 277 3.80 13.97 -8.41
N ALA A 278 3.26 12.78 -8.70
CA ALA A 278 3.94 11.50 -8.47
C ALA A 278 5.22 11.37 -9.31
N LEU A 279 5.20 11.82 -10.56
CA LEU A 279 6.38 11.85 -11.44
C LEU A 279 7.46 12.81 -10.92
N VAL A 280 7.08 14.00 -10.43
CA VAL A 280 8.00 14.94 -9.81
C VAL A 280 8.64 14.33 -8.55
N LEU A 281 7.82 13.77 -7.66
CA LEU A 281 8.30 13.12 -6.45
C LEU A 281 9.26 11.96 -6.76
N HIS A 282 8.94 11.16 -7.77
CA HIS A 282 9.81 10.06 -8.23
C HIS A 282 11.16 10.56 -8.76
N LYS A 283 11.18 11.66 -9.52
CA LYS A 283 12.42 12.27 -10.00
C LYS A 283 13.28 12.80 -8.84
N ILE A 284 12.67 13.48 -7.87
CA ILE A 284 13.37 13.99 -6.68
C ILE A 284 13.98 12.83 -5.88
N GLU A 285 13.20 11.78 -5.61
CA GLU A 285 13.69 10.59 -4.91
C GLU A 285 14.87 9.94 -5.66
N THR A 286 14.75 9.77 -6.97
CA THR A 286 15.81 9.17 -7.80
C THR A 286 17.09 10.01 -7.76
N PHE A 287 16.95 11.33 -7.82
CA PHE A 287 18.07 12.26 -7.69
C PHE A 287 18.76 12.12 -6.31
N ILE A 288 17.99 12.11 -5.22
CA ILE A 288 18.52 11.92 -3.87
C ILE A 288 19.27 10.59 -3.77
N ARG A 289 18.65 9.48 -4.21
CA ARG A 289 19.26 8.14 -4.15
C ARG A 289 20.58 8.07 -4.91
N THR A 290 20.64 8.61 -6.12
CA THR A 290 21.86 8.54 -6.94
C THR A 290 23.01 9.34 -6.35
N ARG A 291 22.71 10.43 -5.62
CA ARG A 291 23.71 11.22 -4.88
C ARG A 291 24.26 10.48 -3.67
N PHE A 292 23.39 9.83 -2.88
CA PHE A 292 23.80 9.10 -1.68
C PHE A 292 24.36 7.69 -1.93
N SER A 293 24.15 7.13 -3.13
CA SER A 293 24.64 5.78 -3.48
C SER A 293 26.04 5.77 -4.08
N LYS A 294 26.70 6.93 -4.28
CA LYS A 294 28.09 6.94 -4.76
C LYS A 294 28.96 6.27 -3.70
N PRO A 295 29.67 5.18 -4.03
CA PRO A 295 30.58 4.56 -3.08
C PRO A 295 31.61 5.61 -2.67
N THR A 296 31.78 5.80 -1.37
CA THR A 296 33.01 6.38 -0.83
C THR A 296 34.14 5.48 -1.30
N THR A 297 34.75 5.83 -2.42
CA THR A 297 36.01 5.26 -2.85
C THR A 297 37.00 5.56 -1.73
N ASN A 298 37.26 4.55 -0.88
CA ASN A 298 38.32 4.61 0.11
C ASN A 298 39.61 4.95 -0.66
N LYS A 299 40.09 6.17 -0.45
CA LYS A 299 41.49 6.53 -0.70
C LYS A 299 42.28 6.16 0.54
#